data_AF-A0A9D7TV29-F1
#
_entry.id   AF-A0A9D7TV29-F1
#
_cell.length_a   1.000
_cell.length_b   1.000
_cell.length_c   1.000
_cell.angle_alpha   90.00
_cell.angle_beta   90.00
_cell.angle_gamma   90.00
#
_symmetry.space_group_name_H-M   'P 1'
#
loop_
_entity.id
_entity.type
_entity.pdbx_description
1 polymer ?
#
loop_
_entity_poly.entity_id
_entity_poly.type
_entity_poly.pdbx_seq_one_letter_code
_entity_poly.pdbx_strand_id
1 'polypeptide(L)'
;MANFKSPKGHSGWMQLAILLGLVGLGILAALLVQTIFMNAMGIGISDMQNKKDFIAKIANPKNAQLLQWMQFVNTLLMLFIPSWLFIRICYGKSFFWAGSSKHLNMAQVGLAFLIILVTNYYAQPLQTASEALLQFFPKLHALSKELETQYNSTVTAISNLNGIGSYLLGLIILALLPAVFEELFFRGLLQNLFVKWWQKPMLAILVTSVLFSLVHTSILCFYQGWHWGMY
;
A
#
# COMPACT_ATOMS: atom_id res chain seq x y z
N MET A 1 -14.26 -26.94 -8.56
CA MET A 1 -13.72 -25.58 -8.78
C MET A 1 -13.91 -25.25 -10.25
N ALA A 2 -14.58 -24.15 -10.60
CA ALA A 2 -14.84 -23.82 -12.00
C ALA A 2 -13.54 -23.70 -12.79
N ASN A 3 -13.55 -24.11 -14.06
CA ASN A 3 -12.45 -23.98 -15.02
C ASN A 3 -12.20 -22.50 -15.39
N PHE A 4 -11.92 -21.65 -14.39
CA PHE A 4 -11.61 -20.24 -14.60
C PHE A 4 -10.26 -20.13 -15.32
N LYS A 5 -10.32 -19.62 -16.55
CA LYS A 5 -9.16 -19.32 -17.39
C LYS A 5 -9.21 -17.87 -17.83
N SER A 6 -8.05 -17.22 -17.93
CA SER A 6 -7.94 -15.91 -18.55
C SER A 6 -8.23 -16.00 -20.06
N PRO A 7 -8.45 -14.87 -20.77
CA PRO A 7 -8.58 -14.86 -22.22
C PRO A 7 -7.38 -15.48 -22.96
N LYS A 8 -6.21 -15.50 -22.32
CA LYS A 8 -5.00 -16.18 -22.83
C LYS A 8 -4.85 -17.63 -22.34
N GLY A 9 -5.86 -18.19 -21.69
CA GLY A 9 -5.90 -19.59 -21.26
C GLY A 9 -5.26 -19.90 -19.91
N HIS A 10 -4.77 -18.91 -19.16
CA HIS A 10 -4.12 -19.13 -17.86
C HIS A 10 -5.13 -19.47 -16.77
N SER A 11 -4.91 -20.56 -16.03
CA SER A 11 -5.75 -20.93 -14.89
C SER A 11 -5.64 -19.92 -13.74
N GLY A 12 -6.60 -19.92 -12.80
CA GLY A 12 -6.53 -19.06 -11.61
C GLY A 12 -5.22 -19.21 -10.81
N TRP A 13 -4.73 -20.44 -10.64
CA TRP A 13 -3.43 -20.71 -10.02
C TRP A 13 -2.26 -20.12 -10.78
N MET A 14 -2.25 -20.26 -12.12
CA MET A 14 -1.19 -19.70 -12.95
C MET A 14 -1.19 -18.17 -12.91
N GLN A 15 -2.38 -17.56 -12.93
CA GLN A 15 -2.52 -16.11 -12.77
C GLN A 15 -1.99 -15.64 -11.42
N LEU A 16 -2.34 -16.32 -10.32
CA LEU A 16 -1.82 -15.98 -9.00
C LEU A 16 -0.29 -16.12 -8.95
N ALA A 17 0.26 -17.19 -9.52
CA ALA A 17 1.71 -17.40 -9.58
C ALA A 17 2.43 -16.31 -10.39
N ILE A 18 1.88 -15.91 -11.55
CA ILE A 18 2.39 -14.79 -12.34
C ILE A 18 2.38 -13.50 -11.52
N LEU A 19 1.26 -13.21 -10.85
CA LEU A 19 1.14 -12.01 -10.04
C LEU A 19 2.16 -11.98 -8.90
N LEU A 20 2.27 -13.07 -8.14
CA LEU A 20 3.24 -13.19 -7.05
C LEU A 20 4.69 -13.10 -7.54
N GLY A 21 4.99 -13.69 -8.69
CA GLY A 21 6.31 -13.57 -9.32
C GLY A 21 6.64 -12.13 -9.72
N LEU A 22 5.68 -11.41 -10.33
CA LEU A 22 5.85 -10.01 -10.71
C LEU A 22 6.03 -9.10 -9.48
N VAL A 23 5.24 -9.32 -8.42
CA VAL A 23 5.38 -8.58 -7.16
C VAL A 23 6.71 -8.88 -6.50
N GLY A 24 7.15 -10.15 -6.48
CA GLY A 24 8.45 -10.55 -5.94
C GLY A 24 9.61 -9.87 -6.67
N LEU A 25 9.56 -9.81 -8.02
CA LEU A 25 10.53 -9.05 -8.80
C LEU A 25 10.48 -7.54 -8.51
N GLY A 26 9.27 -7.00 -8.34
CA GLY A 26 9.05 -5.61 -7.93
C GLY A 26 9.68 -5.28 -6.57
N ILE A 27 9.55 -6.18 -5.60
CA ILE A 27 10.18 -6.04 -4.26
C ILE A 27 11.70 -6.03 -4.40
N LEU A 28 12.29 -6.96 -5.16
CA LEU A 28 13.74 -7.00 -5.38
C LEU A 28 14.24 -5.71 -6.05
N ALA A 29 13.51 -5.20 -7.05
CA ALA A 29 13.83 -3.93 -7.69
C ALA A 29 13.71 -2.75 -6.72
N ALA A 30 12.67 -2.73 -5.89
CA ALA A 30 12.47 -1.69 -4.88
C ALA A 30 13.59 -1.69 -3.82
N LEU A 31 14.08 -2.86 -3.39
CA LEU A 31 15.23 -2.96 -2.48
C LEU A 31 16.50 -2.35 -3.10
N LEU A 32 16.78 -2.62 -4.37
CA LEU A 32 17.92 -2.03 -5.08
C LEU A 32 17.77 -0.51 -5.18
N VAL A 33 16.60 -0.03 -5.60
CA VAL A 33 16.33 1.41 -5.68
C VAL A 33 16.44 2.07 -4.31
N GLN A 34 15.92 1.45 -3.26
CA GLN A 34 16.03 1.94 -1.89
C GLN A 34 17.49 2.13 -1.50
N THR A 35 18.38 1.16 -1.77
CA THR A 35 19.81 1.33 -1.49
C THR A 35 20.46 2.50 -2.25
N ILE A 36 20.03 2.78 -3.49
CA ILE A 36 20.52 3.93 -4.27
C ILE A 36 20.07 5.25 -3.61
N PHE A 37 18.80 5.37 -3.23
CA PHE A 37 18.28 6.57 -2.55
C PHE A 37 18.96 6.78 -1.19
N MET A 38 19.18 5.71 -0.42
CA MET A 38 19.87 5.76 0.87
C MET A 38 21.31 6.26 0.74
N ASN A 39 22.04 5.73 -0.26
CA ASN A 39 23.39 6.23 -0.58
C ASN A 39 23.37 7.70 -1.03
N ALA A 40 22.39 8.13 -1.82
CA ALA A 40 22.24 9.53 -2.23
C ALA A 40 21.97 10.48 -1.05
N MET A 41 21.36 9.99 0.03
CA MET A 41 21.17 10.71 1.30
C MET A 41 22.40 10.66 2.22
N GLY A 42 23.48 9.98 1.80
CA GLY A 42 24.68 9.80 2.61
C GLY A 42 24.51 8.78 3.75
N ILE A 43 23.54 7.87 3.63
CA ILE A 43 23.29 6.79 4.59
C ILE A 43 23.95 5.52 4.08
N GLY A 44 25.07 5.15 4.67
CA GLY A 44 25.78 3.89 4.38
C GLY A 44 25.26 2.71 5.20
N ILE A 45 25.79 1.51 4.91
CA ILE A 45 25.43 0.28 5.62
C ILE A 45 25.77 0.36 7.12
N SER A 46 26.86 1.03 7.48
CA SER A 46 27.26 1.28 8.87
C SER A 46 26.26 2.16 9.63
N ASP A 47 25.66 3.14 8.96
CA ASP A 47 24.66 4.02 9.57
C ASP A 47 23.34 3.26 9.83
N MET A 48 22.99 2.29 8.99
CA MET A 48 21.81 1.45 9.18
C MET A 48 21.92 0.54 10.42
N GLN A 49 23.14 0.20 10.85
CA GLN A 49 23.37 -0.56 12.08
C GLN A 49 23.24 0.32 13.33
N ASN A 50 23.54 1.62 13.23
CA ASN A 50 23.33 2.58 14.31
C ASN A 50 21.98 3.32 14.15
N LYS A 51 20.94 2.78 14.78
CA LYS A 51 19.56 3.31 14.71
C LYS A 51 19.47 4.83 14.99
N LYS A 52 20.33 5.40 15.84
CA LYS A 52 20.33 6.85 16.12
C LYS A 52 20.82 7.67 14.94
N ASP A 53 21.92 7.27 14.32
CA ASP A 53 22.50 7.99 13.17
C ASP A 53 21.61 7.85 11.93
N PHE A 54 21.02 6.66 11.74
CA PHE A 54 20.00 6.41 10.73
C PHE A 54 18.81 7.38 10.84
N ILE A 55 18.20 7.47 12.02
CA ILE A 55 17.05 8.35 12.26
C ILE A 55 17.44 9.81 12.08
N ALA A 56 18.62 10.23 12.56
CA ALA A 56 19.09 11.60 12.40
C ALA A 56 19.28 12.00 10.93
N LYS A 57 19.79 11.08 10.09
CA LYS A 57 19.98 11.33 8.64
C LYS A 57 18.66 11.32 7.88
N ILE A 58 17.70 10.47 8.25
CA ILE A 58 16.34 10.46 7.64
C ILE A 58 15.56 11.71 8.04
N ALA A 59 15.63 12.13 9.31
CA ALA A 59 14.92 13.29 9.82
C ALA A 59 15.46 14.64 9.28
N ASN A 60 16.56 14.62 8.52
CA ASN A 60 17.12 15.81 7.92
C ASN A 60 16.15 16.39 6.86
N PRO A 61 15.69 17.65 7.00
CA PRO A 61 14.76 18.26 6.04
C PRO A 61 15.30 18.30 4.61
N LYS A 62 16.63 18.33 4.43
CA LYS A 62 17.26 18.28 3.10
C LYS A 62 16.94 16.99 2.33
N ASN A 63 16.65 15.90 3.04
CA ASN A 63 16.36 14.59 2.47
C ASN A 63 14.86 14.36 2.23
N ALA A 64 13.97 15.26 2.70
CA ALA A 64 12.53 15.11 2.62
C ALA A 64 12.05 14.80 1.19
N GLN A 65 12.53 15.54 0.19
CA GLN A 65 12.13 15.32 -1.20
C GLN A 65 12.64 13.98 -1.76
N LEU A 66 13.87 13.57 -1.41
CA LEU A 66 14.39 12.26 -1.80
C LEU A 66 13.58 11.12 -1.16
N LEU A 67 13.20 11.27 0.11
CA LEU A 67 12.34 10.30 0.80
C LEU A 67 10.96 10.18 0.14
N GLN A 68 10.37 11.30 -0.29
CA GLN A 68 9.10 11.29 -1.01
C GLN A 68 9.19 10.52 -2.33
N TRP A 69 10.21 10.81 -3.12
CA TRP A 69 10.46 10.10 -4.37
C TRP A 69 10.77 8.63 -4.14
N MET A 70 11.56 8.31 -3.12
CA MET A 70 11.86 6.93 -2.74
C MET A 70 10.57 6.17 -2.45
N GLN A 71 9.67 6.72 -1.64
CA GLN A 71 8.39 6.09 -1.31
C GLN A 71 7.49 5.92 -2.54
N PHE A 72 7.41 6.94 -3.37
CA PHE A 72 6.65 6.85 -4.62
C PHE A 72 7.19 5.78 -5.57
N VAL A 73 8.50 5.74 -5.80
CA VAL A 73 9.13 4.76 -6.69
C VAL A 73 8.95 3.35 -6.13
N ASN A 74 9.07 3.16 -4.81
CA ASN A 74 8.80 1.87 -4.17
C ASN A 74 7.37 1.38 -4.45
N THR A 75 6.37 2.23 -4.21
CA THR A 75 4.96 1.87 -4.48
C THR A 75 4.71 1.59 -5.97
N LEU A 76 5.35 2.35 -6.86
CA LEU A 76 5.26 2.14 -8.30
C LEU A 76 5.84 0.77 -8.73
N LEU A 77 7.01 0.41 -8.19
CA LEU A 77 7.69 -0.86 -8.50
C LEU A 77 6.94 -2.07 -7.91
N MET A 78 6.33 -1.92 -6.74
CA MET A 78 5.67 -3.01 -6.02
C MET A 78 4.22 -3.23 -6.43
N LEU A 79 3.48 -2.18 -6.79
CA LEU A 79 2.04 -2.27 -7.07
C LEU A 79 1.70 -1.95 -8.52
N PHE A 80 2.17 -0.82 -9.06
CA PHE A 80 1.76 -0.38 -10.39
C PHE A 80 2.35 -1.24 -11.50
N ILE A 81 3.68 -1.43 -11.53
CA ILE A 81 4.35 -2.21 -12.58
C ILE A 81 3.85 -3.67 -12.60
N PRO A 82 3.75 -4.38 -11.45
CA PRO A 82 3.20 -5.73 -11.43
C PRO A 82 1.76 -5.78 -11.91
N SER A 83 0.91 -4.81 -11.52
CA SER A 83 -0.48 -4.74 -12.00
C SER A 83 -0.56 -4.57 -13.51
N TRP A 84 0.21 -3.63 -14.04
CA TRP A 84 0.22 -3.32 -15.46
C TRP A 84 0.75 -4.50 -16.29
N LEU A 85 1.86 -5.12 -15.87
CA LEU A 85 2.42 -6.30 -16.52
C LEU A 85 1.47 -7.49 -16.45
N PHE A 86 0.83 -7.74 -15.30
CA PHE A 86 -0.12 -8.83 -15.15
C PHE A 86 -1.29 -8.70 -16.12
N ILE A 87 -1.88 -7.50 -16.26
CA ILE A 87 -2.97 -7.25 -17.21
C ILE A 87 -2.49 -7.55 -18.64
N ARG A 88 -1.29 -7.09 -19.01
CA ARG A 88 -0.72 -7.36 -20.35
C ARG A 88 -0.46 -8.85 -20.60
N ILE A 89 0.04 -9.57 -19.60
CA ILE A 89 0.36 -10.99 -19.70
C ILE A 89 -0.92 -11.82 -19.73
N CYS A 90 -1.84 -11.63 -18.79
CA CYS A 90 -3.00 -12.52 -18.64
C CYS A 90 -4.24 -12.10 -19.47
N TYR A 91 -4.41 -10.81 -19.74
CA TYR A 91 -5.63 -10.21 -20.31
C TYR A 91 -5.41 -9.38 -21.59
N GLY A 92 -4.16 -9.16 -22.01
CA GLY A 92 -3.84 -8.48 -23.27
C GLY A 92 -4.06 -6.97 -23.22
N LYS A 93 -4.64 -6.38 -24.29
CA LYS A 93 -4.88 -4.93 -24.40
C LYS A 93 -6.14 -4.46 -23.66
N SER A 94 -6.96 -5.37 -23.13
CA SER A 94 -8.21 -5.01 -22.45
C SER A 94 -7.92 -4.45 -21.06
N PHE A 95 -7.74 -3.13 -20.98
CA PHE A 95 -7.69 -2.40 -19.72
C PHE A 95 -9.03 -2.45 -18.95
N PHE A 96 -10.09 -2.91 -19.63
CA PHE A 96 -11.46 -2.98 -19.15
C PHE A 96 -11.71 -4.09 -18.10
N TRP A 97 -10.69 -4.89 -17.74
CA TRP A 97 -10.83 -5.94 -16.74
C TRP A 97 -10.64 -5.46 -15.29
N ALA A 98 -10.08 -4.26 -15.08
CA ALA A 98 -9.74 -3.73 -13.75
C ALA A 98 -10.94 -3.23 -12.91
N GLY A 99 -12.15 -3.72 -13.15
CA GLY A 99 -13.32 -3.45 -12.29
C GLY A 99 -13.76 -1.99 -12.18
N SER A 100 -13.21 -1.08 -12.99
CA SER A 100 -13.60 0.33 -12.98
C SER A 100 -15.02 0.44 -13.55
N SER A 101 -16.02 0.52 -12.68
CA SER A 101 -17.37 0.90 -13.08
C SER A 101 -17.29 2.29 -13.70
N LYS A 102 -17.75 2.44 -14.94
CA LYS A 102 -17.71 3.68 -15.74
C LYS A 102 -18.45 4.89 -15.12
N HIS A 103 -19.00 4.76 -13.92
CA HIS A 103 -19.85 5.76 -13.30
C HIS A 103 -19.33 6.08 -11.90
N LEU A 104 -18.51 7.12 -11.79
CA LEU A 104 -18.28 7.79 -10.51
C LEU A 104 -19.57 8.52 -10.16
N ASN A 105 -20.36 7.95 -9.25
CA ASN A 105 -21.54 8.64 -8.74
C ASN A 105 -21.09 9.70 -7.73
N MET A 106 -21.63 10.92 -7.81
CA MET A 106 -21.35 11.97 -6.81
C MET A 106 -21.71 11.52 -5.38
N ALA A 107 -22.67 10.61 -5.23
CA ALA A 107 -22.96 9.95 -3.96
C ALA A 107 -21.81 9.06 -3.46
N GLN A 108 -21.08 8.38 -4.35
CA GLN A 108 -19.88 7.59 -3.98
C GLN A 108 -18.71 8.49 -3.59
N VAL A 109 -18.55 9.64 -4.26
CA VAL A 109 -17.53 10.64 -3.88
C VAL A 109 -17.86 11.25 -2.52
N GLY A 110 -19.13 11.62 -2.31
CA GLY A 110 -19.61 12.12 -1.02
C GLY A 110 -19.49 11.09 0.11
N LEU A 111 -19.78 9.82 -0.18
CA LEU A 111 -19.57 8.71 0.76
C LEU A 111 -18.08 8.51 1.06
N ALA A 112 -17.20 8.53 0.06
CA ALA A 112 -15.76 8.42 0.27
C ALA A 112 -15.23 9.57 1.14
N PHE A 113 -15.71 10.80 0.91
CA PHE A 113 -15.37 11.97 1.74
C PHE A 113 -15.88 11.81 3.18
N LEU A 114 -17.12 11.37 3.36
CA LEU A 114 -17.67 11.06 4.69
C LEU A 114 -16.88 9.97 5.40
N ILE A 115 -16.50 8.91 4.69
CA ILE A 115 -15.67 7.85 5.23
C ILE A 115 -14.35 8.42 5.72
N ILE A 116 -13.67 9.25 4.93
CA ILE A 116 -12.40 9.91 5.35
C ILE A 116 -12.59 10.72 6.63
N LEU A 117 -13.69 11.47 6.76
CA LEU A 117 -13.96 12.25 7.99
C LEU A 117 -14.21 11.33 9.20
N VAL A 118 -15.00 10.28 8.99
CA VAL A 118 -15.35 9.31 10.03
C VAL A 118 -14.10 8.53 10.47
N THR A 119 -13.28 8.04 9.54
CA THR A 119 -12.03 7.34 9.91
C THR A 119 -11.05 8.26 10.62
N ASN A 120 -10.94 9.53 10.23
CA ASN A 120 -10.11 10.49 10.98
C ASN A 120 -10.62 10.69 12.41
N TYR A 121 -11.94 10.80 12.60
CA TYR A 121 -12.53 10.93 13.93
C TYR A 121 -12.29 9.68 14.80
N TYR A 122 -12.42 8.48 14.22
CA TYR A 122 -12.26 7.22 14.95
C TYR A 122 -10.83 6.67 15.00
N ALA A 123 -9.87 7.29 14.31
CA ALA A 123 -8.48 6.82 14.28
C ALA A 123 -7.89 6.70 15.69
N GLN A 124 -8.06 7.74 16.52
CA GLN A 124 -7.52 7.78 17.89
C GLN A 124 -8.17 6.78 18.86
N PRO A 125 -9.52 6.68 18.94
CA PRO A 125 -10.16 5.63 19.73
C PRO A 125 -9.77 4.21 19.32
N LEU A 126 -9.67 3.93 18.01
CA LEU A 126 -9.31 2.60 17.50
C LEU A 126 -7.84 2.26 17.80
N GLN A 127 -6.94 3.25 17.72
CA GLN A 127 -5.55 3.09 18.15
C GLN A 127 -5.49 2.71 19.64
N THR A 128 -6.19 3.46 20.49
CA THR A 128 -6.21 3.23 21.95
C THR A 128 -6.75 1.84 22.30
N ALA A 129 -7.86 1.42 21.67
CA ALA A 129 -8.46 0.11 21.90
C ALA A 129 -7.52 -1.04 21.51
N SER A 130 -6.77 -0.85 20.44
CA SER A 130 -5.83 -1.86 19.96
C SER A 130 -4.54 -1.90 20.76
N GLU A 131 -4.06 -0.76 21.26
CA GLU A 131 -2.96 -0.73 22.24
C GLU A 131 -3.34 -1.49 23.52
N ALA A 132 -4.58 -1.32 24.01
CA ALA A 132 -5.09 -2.08 25.15
C ALA A 132 -5.11 -3.60 24.90
N LEU A 133 -5.45 -4.04 23.68
CA LEU A 133 -5.38 -5.45 23.29
C LEU A 133 -3.94 -5.96 23.17
N LEU A 134 -3.01 -5.12 22.69
CA LEU A 134 -1.60 -5.49 22.54
C LEU A 134 -0.88 -5.63 23.89
N GLN A 135 -1.39 -5.02 24.97
CA GLN A 135 -0.85 -5.22 26.33
C GLN A 135 -0.87 -6.69 26.76
N PHE A 136 -1.80 -7.51 26.23
CA PHE A 136 -1.83 -8.95 26.49
C PHE A 136 -0.71 -9.73 25.75
N PHE A 137 -0.03 -9.11 24.79
CA PHE A 137 1.05 -9.70 24.00
C PHE A 137 2.30 -8.80 24.03
N PRO A 138 3.13 -8.87 25.09
CA PRO A 138 4.21 -7.92 25.34
C PRO A 138 5.25 -7.85 24.20
N LYS A 139 5.53 -8.96 23.52
CA LYS A 139 6.43 -8.99 22.35
C LYS A 139 5.85 -8.24 21.14
N LEU A 140 4.55 -8.38 20.89
CA LEU A 140 3.87 -7.67 19.80
C LEU A 140 3.72 -6.19 20.12
N HIS A 141 3.45 -5.85 21.38
CA HIS A 141 3.39 -4.45 21.82
C HIS A 141 4.73 -3.72 21.65
N ALA A 142 5.85 -4.35 22.03
CA ALA A 142 7.18 -3.79 21.84
C ALA A 142 7.51 -3.57 20.35
N LEU A 143 7.20 -4.56 19.50
CA LEU A 143 7.36 -4.45 18.04
C LEU A 143 6.49 -3.32 17.47
N SER A 144 5.24 -3.19 17.93
CA SER A 144 4.32 -2.14 17.49
C SER A 144 4.85 -0.75 17.80
N LYS A 145 5.34 -0.52 19.04
CA LYS A 145 5.93 0.78 19.41
C LYS A 145 7.17 1.11 18.60
N GLU A 146 7.99 0.11 18.28
CA GLU A 146 9.16 0.31 17.45
C GLU A 146 8.79 0.71 16.01
N LEU A 147 7.82 0.02 15.41
CA LEU A 147 7.29 0.35 14.08
C LEU A 147 6.63 1.73 14.06
N GLU A 148 5.87 2.08 15.09
CA GLU A 148 5.23 3.41 15.22
C GLU A 148 6.27 4.53 15.33
N THR A 149 7.31 4.34 16.13
CA THR A 149 8.39 5.34 16.26
C THR A 149 9.10 5.55 14.93
N GLN A 150 9.38 4.47 14.19
CA GLN A 150 9.98 4.54 12.86
C GLN A 150 9.07 5.25 11.87
N TYR A 151 7.78 4.90 11.86
CA TYR A 151 6.76 5.54 11.02
C TYR A 151 6.66 7.05 11.30
N ASN A 152 6.51 7.45 12.56
CA ASN A 152 6.38 8.86 12.96
C ASN A 152 7.62 9.68 12.61
N SER A 153 8.81 9.11 12.76
CA SER A 153 10.05 9.78 12.35
C SER A 153 10.12 10.02 10.83
N THR A 154 9.64 9.04 10.05
CA THR A 154 9.60 9.13 8.58
C THR A 154 8.55 10.13 8.12
N VAL A 155 7.35 10.10 8.71
CA VAL A 155 6.29 11.07 8.42
C VAL A 155 6.75 12.48 8.75
N THR A 156 7.34 12.71 9.93
CA THR A 156 7.85 14.03 10.32
C THR A 156 8.91 14.54 9.36
N ALA A 157 9.81 13.66 8.90
CA ALA A 157 10.84 14.00 7.92
C ALA A 157 10.24 14.40 6.57
N ILE A 158 9.22 13.67 6.11
CA ILE A 158 8.55 13.88 4.83
C ILE A 158 7.62 15.11 4.85
N SER A 159 7.01 15.41 6.00
CA SER A 159 6.06 16.52 6.19
C SER A 159 6.73 17.89 6.34
N ASN A 160 8.06 17.97 6.39
CA ASN A 160 8.78 19.25 6.44
C ASN A 160 8.82 19.92 5.05
N LEU A 161 7.64 20.31 4.58
CA LEU A 161 7.42 20.93 3.28
C LEU A 161 7.35 22.45 3.44
N ASN A 162 8.33 23.15 2.88
CA ASN A 162 8.31 24.61 2.82
C ASN A 162 7.54 25.05 1.56
N GLY A 163 6.43 25.78 1.77
CA GLY A 163 5.66 26.42 0.70
C GLY A 163 4.53 25.58 0.09
N ILE A 164 3.47 26.26 -0.36
CA ILE A 164 2.21 25.64 -0.80
C ILE A 164 2.37 24.71 -2.01
N GLY A 165 3.31 25.01 -2.91
CA GLY A 165 3.64 24.16 -4.06
C GLY A 165 4.23 22.82 -3.64
N SER A 166 5.13 22.83 -2.66
CA SER A 166 5.73 21.62 -2.09
C SER A 166 4.69 20.75 -1.38
N TYR A 167 3.71 21.37 -0.70
CA TYR A 167 2.57 20.68 -0.10
C TYR A 167 1.67 19.98 -1.13
N LEU A 168 1.29 20.68 -2.21
CA LEU A 168 0.45 20.10 -3.26
C LEU A 168 1.17 18.93 -3.98
N LEU A 169 2.46 19.09 -4.26
CA LEU A 169 3.27 18.05 -4.86
C LEU A 169 3.42 16.85 -3.92
N GLY A 170 3.68 17.08 -2.63
CA GLY A 170 3.70 16.04 -1.61
C GLY A 170 2.38 15.28 -1.54
N LEU A 171 1.24 15.97 -1.59
CA LEU A 171 -0.09 15.34 -1.60
C LEU A 171 -0.28 14.44 -2.82
N ILE A 172 0.10 14.90 -4.01
CA ILE A 172 -0.01 14.09 -5.24
C ILE A 172 0.88 12.84 -5.17
N ILE A 173 2.14 13.02 -4.76
CA ILE A 173 3.16 11.95 -4.79
C ILE A 173 2.96 10.94 -3.66
N LEU A 174 2.56 11.38 -2.47
CA LEU A 174 2.46 10.53 -1.28
C LEU A 174 1.06 10.01 -0.99
N ALA A 175 0.02 10.73 -1.40
CA ALA A 175 -1.35 10.34 -1.10
C ALA A 175 -2.10 9.89 -2.36
N LEU A 176 -2.15 10.74 -3.39
CA LEU A 176 -3.00 10.47 -4.56
C LEU A 176 -2.49 9.30 -5.40
N LEU A 177 -1.22 9.34 -5.82
CA LEU A 177 -0.66 8.31 -6.71
C LEU A 177 -0.60 6.92 -6.04
N PRO A 178 -0.11 6.79 -4.79
CA PRO A 178 -0.15 5.52 -4.08
C PRO A 178 -1.57 4.95 -3.94
N ALA A 179 -2.56 5.79 -3.59
CA ALA A 179 -3.95 5.35 -3.48
C ALA A 179 -4.50 4.82 -4.82
N VAL A 180 -4.16 5.46 -5.95
CA VAL A 180 -4.56 4.96 -7.28
C VAL A 180 -3.89 3.62 -7.59
N PHE A 181 -2.62 3.45 -7.24
CA PHE A 181 -1.88 2.20 -7.48
C PHE A 181 -2.40 1.06 -6.62
N GLU A 182 -2.73 1.35 -5.36
CA GLU A 182 -3.37 0.41 -4.44
C GLU A 182 -4.76 -0.01 -4.91
N GLU A 183 -5.61 0.93 -5.33
CA GLU A 183 -6.93 0.64 -5.87
C GLU A 183 -6.82 -0.28 -7.11
N LEU A 184 -5.88 0.03 -8.01
CA LEU A 184 -5.61 -0.78 -9.21
C LEU A 184 -5.15 -2.20 -8.85
N PHE A 185 -4.22 -2.34 -7.91
CA PHE A 185 -3.65 -3.62 -7.53
C PHE A 185 -4.64 -4.48 -6.72
N PHE A 186 -5.18 -3.93 -5.63
CA PHE A 186 -5.99 -4.70 -4.69
C PHE A 186 -7.41 -4.94 -5.22
N ARG A 187 -8.13 -3.90 -5.63
CA ARG A 187 -9.52 -4.06 -6.09
C ARG A 187 -9.58 -4.35 -7.57
N GLY A 188 -8.80 -3.62 -8.36
CA GLY A 188 -8.77 -3.78 -9.81
C GLY A 188 -8.29 -5.17 -10.24
N LEU A 189 -7.28 -5.72 -9.56
CA LEU A 189 -6.65 -6.96 -9.97
C LEU A 189 -6.89 -8.11 -9.00
N LEU A 190 -6.44 -7.99 -7.74
CA LEU A 190 -6.40 -9.10 -6.79
C LEU A 190 -7.80 -9.59 -6.37
N GLN A 191 -8.68 -8.66 -5.98
CA GLN A 191 -10.08 -8.97 -5.65
C GLN A 191 -10.81 -9.54 -6.86
N ASN A 192 -10.69 -8.92 -8.04
CA ASN A 192 -11.31 -9.42 -9.26
C ASN A 192 -10.84 -10.83 -9.63
N LEU A 193 -9.55 -11.13 -9.44
CA LEU A 193 -8.99 -12.46 -9.62
C LEU A 193 -9.67 -13.47 -8.68
N PHE A 194 -9.73 -13.17 -7.38
CA PHE A 194 -10.35 -14.06 -6.40
C PHE A 194 -11.87 -14.21 -6.59
N VAL A 195 -12.60 -13.14 -6.92
CA VAL A 195 -14.04 -13.20 -7.21
C VAL A 195 -14.30 -14.15 -8.37
N LYS A 196 -13.59 -13.98 -9.49
CA LYS A 196 -13.80 -14.80 -10.69
C LYS A 196 -13.28 -16.23 -10.53
N TRP A 197 -12.24 -16.41 -9.75
CA TRP A 197 -11.65 -17.72 -9.52
C TRP A 197 -12.43 -18.56 -8.49
N TRP A 198 -12.75 -17.99 -7.33
CA TRP A 198 -13.45 -18.70 -6.25
C TRP A 198 -14.97 -18.68 -6.38
N GLN A 199 -15.52 -17.75 -7.18
CA GLN A 199 -16.97 -17.56 -7.33
C GLN A 199 -17.67 -17.29 -5.97
N LYS A 200 -16.93 -16.72 -5.01
CA LYS A 200 -17.39 -16.36 -3.67
C LYS A 200 -17.00 -14.91 -3.36
N PRO A 201 -17.84 -13.92 -3.75
CA PRO A 201 -17.48 -12.51 -3.65
C PRO A 201 -17.09 -12.08 -2.23
N MET A 202 -17.88 -12.46 -1.23
CA MET A 202 -17.60 -12.12 0.17
C MET A 202 -16.26 -12.68 0.68
N LEU A 203 -15.90 -13.90 0.27
CA LEU A 203 -14.62 -14.50 0.63
C LEU A 203 -13.46 -13.80 -0.06
N ALA A 204 -13.62 -13.43 -1.33
CA ALA A 204 -12.62 -12.68 -2.08
C ALA A 204 -12.36 -11.31 -1.45
N ILE A 205 -13.42 -10.60 -1.07
CA ILE A 205 -13.36 -9.34 -0.33
C ILE A 205 -12.62 -9.50 1.00
N LEU A 206 -12.99 -10.52 1.79
CA LEU A 206 -12.36 -10.79 3.09
C LEU A 206 -10.85 -11.05 2.94
N VAL A 207 -10.45 -11.89 1.97
CA VAL A 207 -9.03 -12.20 1.79
C VAL A 207 -8.24 -11.00 1.25
N THR A 208 -8.78 -10.25 0.28
CA THR A 208 -8.11 -9.05 -0.23
C THR A 208 -7.94 -7.99 0.86
N SER A 209 -8.95 -7.81 1.73
CA SER A 209 -8.87 -6.85 2.84
C SER A 209 -7.83 -7.25 3.90
N VAL A 210 -7.73 -8.54 4.23
CA VAL A 210 -6.65 -9.07 5.08
C VAL A 210 -5.28 -8.76 4.46
N LEU A 211 -5.09 -9.06 3.16
CA LEU A 211 -3.82 -8.84 2.46
C LEU A 211 -3.45 -7.35 2.38
N PHE A 212 -4.43 -6.48 2.11
CA PHE A 212 -4.24 -5.02 2.12
C PHE A 212 -3.75 -4.52 3.49
N SER A 213 -4.36 -5.02 4.57
CA SER A 213 -3.97 -4.67 5.94
C SER A 213 -2.56 -5.14 6.29
N LEU A 214 -2.15 -6.32 5.84
CA LEU A 214 -0.81 -6.85 6.09
C LEU A 214 0.28 -5.99 5.43
N VAL A 215 0.02 -5.48 4.22
CA VAL A 215 0.98 -4.63 3.48
C VAL A 215 1.15 -3.25 4.12
N HIS A 216 0.14 -2.72 4.79
CA HIS A 216 0.22 -1.43 5.49
C HIS A 216 0.92 -1.49 6.86
N THR A 217 1.47 -2.64 7.25
CA THR A 217 2.25 -2.87 8.51
C THR A 217 1.59 -2.32 9.77
N SER A 218 0.27 -2.20 9.74
CA SER A 218 -0.55 -1.70 10.83
C SER A 218 -1.57 -2.78 11.11
N ILE A 219 -1.31 -3.60 12.14
CA ILE A 219 -2.29 -4.53 12.73
C ILE A 219 -3.60 -3.79 13.09
N LEU A 220 -3.49 -2.48 13.33
CA LEU A 220 -4.57 -1.51 13.55
C LEU A 220 -5.50 -1.28 12.36
N CYS A 221 -5.01 -1.45 11.12
CA CYS A 221 -5.72 -1.03 9.91
C CYS A 221 -6.62 -2.13 9.31
N PHE A 222 -6.65 -3.32 9.93
CA PHE A 222 -7.48 -4.45 9.50
C PHE A 222 -8.95 -4.08 9.34
N TYR A 223 -9.47 -3.28 10.28
CA TYR A 223 -10.86 -2.83 10.28
C TYR A 223 -11.20 -1.88 9.12
N GLN A 224 -10.24 -1.04 8.69
CA GLN A 224 -10.47 -0.16 7.55
C GLN A 224 -10.62 -0.99 6.28
N GLY A 225 -9.69 -1.90 5.98
CA GLY A 225 -9.73 -2.73 4.76
C GLY A 225 -11.01 -3.58 4.62
N TRP A 226 -11.55 -4.09 5.72
CA TRP A 226 -12.75 -4.95 5.72
C TRP A 226 -14.03 -4.20 5.34
N HIS A 227 -14.21 -2.97 5.83
CA HIS A 227 -15.43 -2.18 5.57
C HIS A 227 -15.50 -1.67 4.11
N TRP A 228 -14.34 -1.38 3.53
CA TRP A 228 -14.19 -0.93 2.14
C TRP A 228 -14.62 -1.95 1.08
N GLY A 229 -14.65 -3.24 1.40
CA GLY A 229 -15.03 -4.28 0.45
C GLY A 229 -16.53 -4.57 0.37
N MET A 230 -17.35 -3.91 1.19
CA MET A 230 -18.81 -4.11 1.22
C MET A 230 -19.58 -3.17 0.27
N TYR A 231 -18.90 -2.22 -0.38
CA TYR A 231 -19.51 -1.21 -1.27
C TYR A 231 -19.03 -1.36 -2.72
#